data_AF-A0A951YJ97-F1
#
_entry.id   AF-A0A951YJ97-F1
#
_cell.length_a   1.000
_cell.length_b   1.000
_cell.length_c   1.000
_cell.angle_alpha   90.00
_cell.angle_beta   90.00
_cell.angle_gamma   90.00
#
_symmetry.space_group_name_H-M   'P 1'
#
loop_
_entity.id
_entity.type
_entity.pdbx_description
1 polymer ?
#
loop_
_entity_poly.entity_id
_entity_poly.type
_entity_poly.pdbx_seq_one_letter_code
_entity_poly.pdbx_strand_id
1 'polypeptide(L)' 'MAKREKSKRLQVVITEEQDSLLTKTAYQLSNPERLVSKSEVVRLGIEMLNRAVEQGALDPDILKALDEA' A
#
# COMPACT_ATOMS: atom_id res chain seq x y z
N MET A 1 -1.64 3.89 -28.11
CA MET A 1 -1.34 3.97 -26.66
C MET A 1 -2.34 3.10 -25.95
N ALA A 2 -1.84 2.07 -25.26
CA ALA A 2 -2.67 0.98 -24.74
C ALA A 2 -3.83 1.53 -23.91
N LYS A 3 -5.03 0.97 -24.15
CA LYS A 3 -6.23 1.12 -23.32
C LYS A 3 -5.78 1.23 -21.87
N ARG A 4 -6.05 2.36 -21.19
CA ARG A 4 -6.00 2.42 -19.73
C ARG A 4 -6.80 1.22 -19.24
N GLU A 5 -6.13 0.14 -18.88
CA GLU A 5 -6.78 -1.09 -18.46
C GLU A 5 -7.70 -0.68 -17.32
N LYS A 6 -8.98 -1.00 -17.46
CA LYS A 6 -10.04 -0.61 -16.54
C LYS A 6 -9.53 -0.79 -15.12
N SER A 7 -9.45 0.29 -14.35
CA SER A 7 -9.08 0.26 -12.94
C SER A 7 -9.87 -0.85 -12.26
N LYS A 8 -9.21 -1.96 -11.92
CA LYS A 8 -9.86 -3.05 -11.20
C LYS A 8 -10.22 -2.52 -9.83
N ARG A 9 -11.49 -2.65 -9.44
CA ARG A 9 -11.95 -2.23 -8.12
C ARG A 9 -11.44 -3.25 -7.10
N LEU A 10 -10.56 -2.81 -6.21
CA LEU A 10 -10.06 -3.61 -5.10
C LEU A 10 -10.88 -3.28 -3.85
N GLN A 11 -11.44 -4.31 -3.22
CA GLN A 11 -12.07 -4.20 -1.91
C GLN A 11 -11.19 -4.96 -0.93
N VAL A 12 -10.73 -4.28 0.11
CA VAL A 12 -9.89 -4.85 1.17
C VAL A 12 -10.54 -4.52 2.50
N VAL A 13 -10.64 -5.50 3.38
CA VAL A 13 -11.03 -5.29 4.77
C VAL A 13 -9.75 -5.03 5.55
N ILE A 14 -9.69 -3.90 6.25
CA ILE A 14 -8.54 -3.50 7.05
C ILE A 14 -8.99 -3.21 8.49
N THR A 15 -8.07 -3.36 9.44
CA THR A 15 -8.32 -2.98 10.84
C THR A 15 -8.28 -1.46 11.01
N GLU A 16 -8.79 -0.97 12.14
CA GLU A 16 -8.69 0.47 12.48
C GLU A 16 -7.23 0.93 12.57
N GLU A 17 -6.35 0.08 13.09
CA GLU A 17 -4.91 0.36 13.16
C GLU A 17 -4.30 0.51 11.75
N GLN A 18 -4.66 -0.38 10.83
CA GLN A 18 -4.21 -0.30 9.43
C GLN A 18 -4.73 0.97 8.73
N ASP A 19 -5.98 1.38 8.95
CA ASP A 19 -6.50 2.65 8.40
C ASP A 19 -5.77 3.88 8.98
N SER A 20 -5.46 3.85 10.28
CA SER A 20 -4.67 4.90 10.94
C SER A 20 -3.27 5.01 10.33
N LEU A 21 -2.59 3.87 10.10
CA LEU A 21 -1.30 3.82 9.42
C LEU A 21 -1.37 4.37 7.99
N LEU A 22 -2.39 4.02 7.22
CA LEU A 22 -2.62 4.57 5.88
C LEU A 22 -2.82 6.09 5.91
N THR A 23 -3.61 6.59 6.87
CA THR A 23 -3.84 8.02 7.07
C THR A 23 -2.55 8.76 7.39
N LYS A 24 -1.77 8.25 8.34
CA LYS A 24 -0.49 8.83 8.76
C LYS A 24 0.50 8.87 7.60
N THR A 25 0.63 7.76 6.86
CA THR A 25 1.53 7.66 5.72
C THR A 25 1.14 8.62 4.59
N ALA A 26 -0.16 8.73 4.31
CA ALA A 26 -0.68 9.68 3.33
C ALA A 26 -0.32 11.12 3.68
N TYR A 27 -0.45 11.50 4.96
CA TYR A 27 -0.06 12.83 5.43
C TYR A 27 1.44 13.07 5.33
N GLN A 28 2.26 12.09 5.70
CA GLN A 28 3.73 12.18 5.62
C GLN A 28 4.26 12.29 4.19
N LEU A 29 3.61 11.62 3.23
CA LEU A 29 3.95 11.70 1.82
C LEU A 29 3.37 12.95 1.14
N SER A 30 2.37 13.58 1.77
CA SER A 30 1.81 14.84 1.28
C SER A 30 2.74 16.00 1.60
N ASN A 31 2.82 16.94 0.68
CA ASN A 31 3.52 18.21 0.86
C ASN A 31 2.66 19.36 0.32
N PRO A 32 3.02 20.63 0.55
CA PRO A 32 2.21 21.77 0.10
C PRO A 32 1.95 21.81 -1.42
N GLU A 33 2.80 21.17 -2.21
CA GLU A 33 2.68 21.13 -3.67
C GLU A 33 1.88 19.90 -4.17
N ARG A 34 1.73 18.87 -3.34
CA ARG A 34 1.05 17.63 -3.69
C ARG A 34 0.45 16.92 -2.48
N LEU A 35 -0.87 16.75 -2.54
CA LEU A 35 -1.60 15.86 -1.62
C LEU A 35 -1.54 14.42 -2.14
N VAL A 36 -1.30 13.48 -1.23
CA VAL A 36 -1.30 12.04 -1.50
C VAL A 36 -2.51 11.42 -0.82
N SER A 37 -3.35 10.75 -1.60
CA SER A 37 -4.54 10.06 -1.09
C SER A 37 -4.19 8.69 -0.50
N LYS A 38 -5.03 8.17 0.41
CA LYS A 38 -4.91 6.80 0.94
C LYS A 38 -4.81 5.76 -0.20
N SER A 39 -5.59 5.92 -1.26
CA SER A 39 -5.54 5.01 -2.43
C SER A 39 -4.22 5.08 -3.20
N GLU A 40 -3.56 6.24 -3.24
CA GLU A 40 -2.20 6.35 -3.80
C GLU A 40 -1.18 5.68 -2.90
N VAL A 41 -1.31 5.81 -1.58
CA VAL A 41 -0.46 5.08 -0.62
C VAL A 41 -0.59 3.58 -0.81
N VAL A 42 -1.82 3.06 -0.97
CA VAL A 42 -2.04 1.63 -1.24
C VAL A 42 -1.36 1.19 -2.53
N ARG A 43 -1.48 1.98 -3.61
CA ARG A 43 -0.79 1.67 -4.88
C ARG A 43 0.73 1.67 -4.72
N LEU A 44 1.28 2.66 -4.02
CA LEU A 44 2.71 2.73 -3.73
C LEU A 44 3.16 1.53 -2.88
N GLY A 45 2.37 1.16 -1.87
CA GLY A 45 2.61 -0.01 -1.02
C GLY A 45 2.67 -1.31 -1.83
N ILE A 46 1.78 -1.50 -2.81
CA ILE A 46 1.82 -2.67 -3.71
C ILE A 46 3.13 -2.71 -4.51
N GLU A 47 3.57 -1.58 -5.08
CA GLU A 47 4.83 -1.54 -5.83
C GLU A 47 6.05 -1.79 -4.94
N MET A 48 6.08 -1.19 -3.75
CA MET A 48 7.17 -1.38 -2.79
C MET A 48 7.24 -2.82 -2.29
N LEU A 49 6.09 -3.45 -2.03
CA LEU A 49 6.00 -4.84 -1.63
C LEU A 49 6.56 -5.77 -2.71
N ASN A 50 6.14 -5.58 -3.97
CA ASN A 50 6.68 -6.36 -5.09
C ASN A 50 8.20 -6.23 -5.22
N ARG A 51 8.73 -5.00 -5.10
CA ARG A 51 10.20 -4.79 -5.12
C ARG A 51 10.90 -5.49 -3.96
N ALA A 52 10.33 -5.46 -2.76
CA ALA A 52 10.89 -6.15 -1.60
C ALA A 52 10.89 -7.67 -1.77
N VAL A 53 9.82 -8.24 -2.37
CA VAL A 53 9.73 -9.66 -2.73
C VAL A 53 10.84 -10.03 -3.72
N GLU A 54 10.99 -9.26 -4.81
CA GLU A 54 11.99 -9.50 -5.85
C GLU A 54 13.42 -9.43 -5.31
N GLN A 55 13.67 -8.57 -4.32
CA GLN A 55 14.98 -8.37 -3.70
C GLN A 55 15.26 -9.34 -2.55
N GLY A 56 14.28 -10.16 -2.15
CA GLY A 56 14.40 -11.03 -0.96
C GLY A 56 14.55 -10.24 0.35
N ALA A 57 14.09 -8.99 0.39
CA ALA A 57 14.24 -8.07 1.52
C ALA A 57 12.96 -7.97 2.37
N LEU A 58 12.08 -8.97 2.28
CA LEU A 58 10.88 -9.04 3.10
C LEU A 58 11.23 -9.37 4.54
N ASP A 59 10.62 -8.64 5.47
CA ASP A 59 10.71 -8.93 6.89
C ASP A 59 9.96 -10.25 7.21
N PRO A 60 10.64 -11.29 7.71
CA PRO A 60 10.00 -12.56 8.06
C PRO A 60 8.90 -12.43 9.11
N ASP A 61 8.97 -11.43 9.99
CA ASP A 61 7.99 -11.26 11.06
C ASP A 61 6.68 -10.64 10.53
N ILE A 62 6.77 -9.82 9.49
CA ILE A 62 5.59 -9.30 8.77
C ILE A 62 4.88 -10.42 7.98
N LEU A 63 5.64 -11.39 7.46
CA LEU A 63 5.08 -12.53 6.73
C LEU A 63 4.28 -13.47 7.65
N LYS A 64 4.76 -13.74 8.87
CA LYS A 64 4.04 -14.61 9.83
C LYS A 64 2.65 -14.07 10.18
N ALA A 65 2.48 -12.75 10.20
CA ALA A 65 1.18 -12.13 10.46
C ALA A 65 0.13 -12.43 9.37
N LEU A 66 0.53 -12.87 8.17
CA LEU A 66 -0.39 -13.30 7.11
C LEU A 66 -0.85 -14.75 7.28
N ASP A 67 -0.12 -15.58 8.02
CA ASP A 67 -0.48 -16.99 8.28
C ASP A 67 -1.49 -17.14 9.43
N GLU A 68 -1.71 -16.08 10.22
CA GLU A 68 -2.61 -16.06 11.38
C GLU A 68 -4.01 -15.46 11.07
N ALA A 69 -4.28 -15.05 9.83
CA ALA A 69 -5.53 -14.44 9.36
C ALA A 69 -6.40 -15.39 8.53
#